data_AF-A0A369LKT5-F1
#
_entry.id   AF-A0A369LKT5-F1
#
_cell.length_a   1.000
_cell.length_b   1.000
_cell.length_c   1.000
_cell.angle_alpha   90.00
_cell.angle_beta   90.00
_cell.angle_gamma   90.00
#
_symmetry.space_group_name_H-M   'P 1'
#
loop_
_entity.id
_entity.type
_entity.pdbx_description
1 polymer ?
#
loop_
_entity_poly.entity_id
_entity_poly.type
_entity_poly.pdbx_seq_one_letter_code
_entity_poly.pdbx_strand_id
1 'polypeptide(L)'
;MDRIIDQIKRMPLAEKRELAGALRSAIADDLAACARDEPDRCPRCGCPAFVRKGRDASGAQRWLCRGCARTFGAKTLGLLGRSKLPPSAWMGFAACMADALPLRETARRVGTSLYTAWYMRMRVCEVMGRRLLPLRGESFEVDGTYFHGSLPGDHARSGWFGLGREPHRTGHDAGSAGPGKKACVLCGVSELGDCFCELVDGAEDKASASVVLGARLP
;
A
#
# COMPACT_ATOMS: atom_id res chain seq x y z
N MET A 1 16.32 -4.22 0.89
CA MET A 1 15.76 -3.05 1.56
C MET A 1 16.80 -1.96 1.74
N ASP A 2 18.07 -2.31 1.96
CA ASP A 2 19.15 -1.34 2.14
C ASP A 2 19.33 -0.41 0.94
N ARG A 3 19.11 -0.87 -0.30
CA ARG A 3 19.25 -0.04 -1.49
C ARG A 3 18.17 1.04 -1.61
N ILE A 4 16.90 0.69 -1.36
CA ILE A 4 15.78 1.66 -1.35
C ILE A 4 15.90 2.60 -0.16
N ILE A 5 16.20 2.07 1.04
CA ILE A 5 16.40 2.89 2.23
C ILE A 5 17.59 3.84 2.02
N ASP A 6 18.66 3.40 1.38
CA ASP A 6 19.81 4.24 1.08
C ASP A 6 19.52 5.26 -0.02
N GLN A 7 18.73 4.93 -1.04
CA GLN A 7 18.21 5.91 -1.99
C GLN A 7 17.39 6.98 -1.28
N ILE A 8 16.47 6.59 -0.38
CA ILE A 8 15.69 7.53 0.42
C ILE A 8 16.61 8.37 1.31
N LYS A 9 17.63 7.78 1.95
CA LYS A 9 18.60 8.55 2.74
C LYS A 9 19.37 9.56 1.89
N ARG A 10 19.73 9.19 0.66
CA ARG A 10 20.47 10.03 -0.30
C ARG A 10 19.61 11.11 -0.97
N MET A 11 18.28 11.03 -0.89
CA MET A 11 17.41 12.09 -1.42
C MET A 11 17.70 13.43 -0.72
N PRO A 12 17.77 14.54 -1.49
CA PRO A 12 17.91 15.88 -0.94
C PRO A 12 16.72 16.23 -0.05
N LEU A 13 16.95 17.17 0.88
CA LEU A 13 15.92 17.59 1.85
C LEU A 13 14.64 18.12 1.17
N ALA A 14 14.77 18.75 0.00
CA ALA A 14 13.64 19.25 -0.78
C ALA A 14 12.73 18.09 -1.23
N GLU A 15 13.29 17.06 -1.85
CA GLU A 15 12.54 15.87 -2.29
C GLU A 15 11.91 15.13 -1.11
N LYS A 16 12.61 15.00 0.02
CA LYS A 16 12.02 14.41 1.24
C LYS A 16 10.82 15.21 1.75
N ARG A 17 10.90 16.53 1.70
CA ARG A 17 9.79 17.42 2.11
C ARG A 17 8.60 17.29 1.17
N GLU A 18 8.85 17.20 -0.13
CA GLU A 18 7.82 16.98 -1.14
C GLU A 18 7.14 15.63 -0.95
N LEU A 19 7.90 14.54 -0.82
CA LEU A 19 7.38 13.20 -0.54
C LEU A 19 6.55 13.19 0.74
N ALA A 20 7.04 13.80 1.83
CA ALA A 20 6.30 13.90 3.07
C ALA A 20 5.01 14.74 2.90
N GLY A 21 5.04 15.78 2.07
CA GLY A 21 3.88 16.58 1.70
C GLY A 21 2.83 15.76 0.95
N ALA A 22 3.24 15.03 -0.09
CA ALA A 22 2.38 14.15 -0.86
C ALA A 22 1.75 13.05 0.00
N LEU A 23 2.54 12.40 0.88
CA LEU A 23 2.06 11.39 1.83
C LEU A 23 1.03 11.98 2.81
N ARG A 24 1.33 13.15 3.39
CA ARG A 24 0.41 13.84 4.30
C ARG A 24 -0.89 14.22 3.60
N SER A 25 -0.83 14.77 2.39
CA SER A 25 -2.01 15.09 1.59
C SER A 25 -2.82 13.83 1.31
N ALA A 26 -2.18 12.74 0.92
CA ALA A 26 -2.87 11.49 0.61
C ALA A 26 -3.64 10.92 1.80
N ILE A 27 -3.01 10.94 2.97
CA ILE A 27 -3.60 10.51 4.23
C ILE A 27 -4.70 11.46 4.68
N ALA A 28 -4.50 12.78 4.56
CA ALA A 28 -5.48 13.79 4.92
C ALA A 28 -6.75 13.66 4.08
N ASP A 29 -6.61 13.44 2.78
CA ASP A 29 -7.74 13.23 1.86
C ASP A 29 -8.53 11.96 2.20
N ASP A 30 -7.87 10.89 2.62
CA ASP A 30 -8.55 9.65 3.03
C ASP A 30 -9.22 9.79 4.41
N LEU A 31 -8.62 10.52 5.34
CA LEU A 31 -9.27 10.89 6.61
C LEU A 31 -10.51 11.78 6.35
N ALA A 32 -10.39 12.75 5.44
CA ALA A 32 -11.45 13.66 5.03
C ALA A 32 -12.51 12.98 4.15
N ALA A 33 -12.22 11.82 3.54
CA ALA A 33 -13.19 11.04 2.76
C ALA A 33 -14.47 10.72 3.54
N CYS A 34 -14.38 10.68 4.88
CA CYS A 34 -15.50 10.46 5.77
C CYS A 34 -16.45 11.67 5.87
N ALA A 35 -16.01 12.86 5.45
CA ALA A 35 -16.78 14.09 5.45
C ALA A 35 -17.49 14.36 4.11
N ARG A 36 -17.32 13.49 3.11
CA ARG A 36 -17.99 13.63 1.82
C ARG A 36 -19.52 13.41 1.94
N ASP A 37 -20.24 13.98 0.98
CA ASP A 37 -21.69 13.83 0.78
C ASP A 37 -22.10 12.37 0.46
N GLU A 38 -23.31 12.19 -0.08
CA GLU A 38 -23.79 10.89 -0.51
C GLU A 38 -22.80 10.23 -1.51
N PRO A 39 -22.29 9.03 -1.19
CA PRO A 39 -21.36 8.31 -2.05
C PRO A 39 -22.04 7.92 -3.35
N ASP A 40 -21.28 7.76 -4.42
CA ASP A 40 -21.78 7.34 -5.74
C ASP A 40 -21.93 5.82 -5.85
N ARG A 41 -21.13 5.06 -5.10
CA ARG A 41 -21.08 3.59 -5.12
C ARG A 41 -20.82 3.00 -3.75
N CYS A 42 -21.20 1.73 -3.58
CA CYS A 42 -20.85 0.97 -2.40
C CYS A 42 -19.32 0.78 -2.31
N PRO A 43 -18.66 1.19 -1.21
CA PRO A 43 -17.20 1.11 -1.06
C PRO A 43 -16.66 -0.33 -0.93
N ARG A 44 -17.55 -1.33 -0.89
CA ARG A 44 -17.19 -2.74 -0.75
C ARG A 44 -17.34 -3.57 -2.03
N CYS A 45 -18.32 -3.25 -2.87
CA CYS A 45 -18.60 -4.03 -4.07
C CYS A 45 -18.80 -3.18 -5.33
N GLY A 46 -18.63 -1.85 -5.26
CA GLY A 46 -18.79 -0.96 -6.41
C GLY A 46 -20.22 -0.79 -6.92
N CYS A 47 -21.20 -1.46 -6.30
CA CYS A 47 -22.61 -1.37 -6.69
C CYS A 47 -23.13 0.07 -6.55
N PRO A 48 -23.70 0.68 -7.60
CA PRO A 48 -24.24 2.04 -7.55
C PRO A 48 -25.61 2.10 -6.85
N ALA A 49 -26.24 0.96 -6.59
CA ALA A 49 -27.57 0.89 -5.99
C ALA A 49 -27.49 0.68 -4.46
N PHE A 50 -27.89 1.70 -3.70
CA PHE A 50 -28.02 1.65 -2.25
C PHE A 50 -29.13 2.59 -1.77
N VAL A 51 -29.57 2.42 -0.53
CA VAL A 51 -30.63 3.25 0.08
C VAL A 51 -30.16 3.83 1.42
N ARG A 52 -30.65 5.01 1.80
CA ARG A 52 -30.45 5.57 3.14
C ARG A 52 -31.07 4.66 4.20
N LYS A 53 -30.30 4.28 5.22
CA LYS A 53 -30.70 3.38 6.33
C LYS A 53 -30.39 4.01 7.69
N GLY A 54 -31.04 5.13 7.99
CA GLY A 54 -30.89 5.86 9.25
C GLY A 54 -29.52 6.54 9.42
N ARG A 55 -29.22 6.96 10.65
CA ARG A 55 -27.97 7.63 11.04
C ARG A 55 -27.23 6.83 12.11
N ASP A 56 -25.94 7.06 12.27
CA ASP A 56 -25.16 6.51 13.37
C ASP A 56 -25.25 7.37 14.64
N ALA A 57 -24.59 6.94 15.72
CA ALA A 57 -24.58 7.65 17.00
C ALA A 57 -23.97 9.07 16.91
N SER A 58 -23.16 9.34 15.90
CA SER A 58 -22.63 10.68 15.60
C SER A 58 -23.51 11.50 14.66
N GLY A 59 -24.70 11.00 14.29
CA GLY A 59 -25.62 11.66 13.36
C GLY A 59 -25.26 11.51 11.89
N ALA A 60 -24.20 10.75 11.56
CA ALA A 60 -23.75 10.56 10.19
C ALA A 60 -24.66 9.58 9.44
N GLN A 61 -24.91 9.85 8.16
CA GLN A 61 -25.78 9.03 7.32
C GLN A 61 -25.24 7.61 7.15
N ARG A 62 -26.13 6.62 7.20
CA ARG A 62 -25.84 5.22 6.87
C ARG A 62 -26.58 4.82 5.59
N TRP A 63 -25.99 3.93 4.82
CA TRP A 63 -26.55 3.40 3.57
C TRP A 63 -26.52 1.88 3.57
N LEU A 64 -27.53 1.26 2.97
CA LEU A 64 -27.60 -0.18 2.73
C LEU A 64 -27.37 -0.46 1.24
N CYS A 65 -26.29 -1.17 0.92
CA CYS A 65 -26.01 -1.61 -0.44
C CYS A 65 -27.02 -2.68 -0.89
N ARG A 66 -27.62 -2.50 -2.08
CA ARG A 66 -28.51 -3.52 -2.67
C ARG A 66 -27.75 -4.68 -3.31
N GLY A 67 -26.52 -4.48 -3.75
CA GLY A 67 -25.70 -5.55 -4.36
C GLY A 67 -25.11 -6.53 -3.35
N CYS A 68 -24.58 -6.06 -2.21
CA CYS A 68 -23.94 -6.92 -1.21
C CYS A 68 -24.68 -6.99 0.13
N ALA A 69 -25.84 -6.34 0.26
CA ALA A 69 -26.67 -6.29 1.48
C ALA A 69 -25.97 -5.74 2.74
N ARG A 70 -24.75 -5.19 2.63
CA ARG A 70 -23.99 -4.65 3.78
C ARG A 70 -24.29 -3.16 3.99
N THR A 71 -24.41 -2.75 5.25
CA THR A 71 -24.60 -1.34 5.63
C THR A 71 -23.26 -0.62 5.75
N PHE A 72 -23.09 0.51 5.08
CA PHE A 72 -21.91 1.39 5.16
C PHE A 72 -22.32 2.80 5.61
N GLY A 73 -21.34 3.63 5.92
CA GLY A 73 -21.52 5.01 6.36
C GLY A 73 -20.25 5.80 6.07
N ALA A 74 -20.22 7.08 6.42
CA ALA A 74 -19.09 8.00 6.27
C ALA A 74 -17.71 7.34 6.51
N LYS A 75 -17.55 6.70 7.69
CA LYS A 75 -16.30 6.04 8.11
C LYS A 75 -15.88 4.82 7.27
N THR A 76 -16.76 4.33 6.40
CA THR A 76 -16.50 3.20 5.50
C THR A 76 -16.05 3.69 4.11
N LEU A 77 -16.10 5.00 3.86
CA LEU A 77 -15.68 5.61 2.59
C LEU A 77 -14.16 5.84 2.55
N GLY A 78 -13.54 6.22 3.67
CA GLY A 78 -12.09 6.26 3.83
C GLY A 78 -11.53 4.95 4.41
N LEU A 79 -10.30 4.57 4.02
CA LEU A 79 -9.57 3.45 4.64
C LEU A 79 -9.28 3.73 6.11
N LEU A 80 -8.94 4.98 6.42
CA LEU A 80 -8.57 5.48 7.73
C LEU A 80 -9.78 5.99 8.53
N GLY A 81 -10.98 5.96 7.96
CA GLY A 81 -12.19 6.52 8.56
C GLY A 81 -12.62 5.89 9.89
N ARG A 82 -12.16 4.67 10.17
CA ARG A 82 -12.39 3.96 11.44
C ARG A 82 -11.21 4.05 12.40
N SER A 83 -10.13 4.74 12.01
CA SER A 83 -8.98 4.91 12.88
C SER A 83 -9.39 5.67 14.14
N LYS A 84 -8.91 5.20 15.28
CA LYS A 84 -9.04 5.89 16.57
C LYS A 84 -7.86 6.82 16.85
N LEU A 85 -6.85 6.82 15.96
CA LEU A 85 -5.68 7.67 16.08
C LEU A 85 -6.01 9.08 15.61
N PRO A 86 -5.50 10.12 16.30
CA PRO A 86 -5.70 11.50 15.86
C PRO A 86 -5.00 11.74 14.52
N PRO A 87 -5.48 12.70 13.69
CA PRO A 87 -4.83 13.05 12.43
C PRO A 87 -3.33 13.39 12.60
N SER A 88 -2.95 14.06 13.68
CA SER A 88 -1.56 14.39 14.00
C SER A 88 -0.65 13.16 14.10
N ALA A 89 -1.13 12.04 14.64
CA ALA A 89 -0.37 10.80 14.70
C ALA A 89 -0.10 10.25 13.29
N TRP A 90 -1.08 10.32 12.40
CA TRP A 90 -0.89 9.93 11.00
C TRP A 90 0.05 10.87 10.24
N MET A 91 -0.01 12.18 10.50
CA MET A 91 0.93 13.14 9.90
C MET A 91 2.37 12.92 10.37
N GLY A 92 2.56 12.61 11.66
CA GLY A 92 3.85 12.24 12.23
C GLY A 92 4.37 10.92 11.64
N PHE A 93 3.48 9.94 11.45
CA PHE A 93 3.83 8.68 10.79
C PHE A 93 4.26 8.89 9.34
N ALA A 94 3.55 9.74 8.59
CA ALA A 94 3.89 10.10 7.21
C ALA A 94 5.29 10.70 7.10
N ALA A 95 5.66 11.60 8.01
CA ALA A 95 7.00 12.17 8.07
C ALA A 95 8.05 11.09 8.34
N CYS A 96 7.81 10.21 9.32
CA CYS A 96 8.73 9.11 9.63
C CYS A 96 8.91 8.13 8.45
N MET A 97 7.84 7.92 7.66
CA MET A 97 7.90 7.08 6.46
C MET A 97 8.71 7.72 5.33
N ALA A 98 8.56 9.04 5.12
CA ALA A 98 9.38 9.78 4.15
C ALA A 98 10.88 9.80 4.53
N ASP A 99 11.19 9.76 5.83
CA ASP A 99 12.55 9.66 6.35
C ASP A 99 13.10 8.21 6.37
N ALA A 100 12.33 7.23 5.88
CA ALA A 100 12.65 5.79 5.94
C ALA A 100 13.05 5.29 7.34
N LEU A 101 12.39 5.80 8.39
CA LEU A 101 12.70 5.40 9.76
C LEU A 101 12.22 3.97 10.06
N PRO A 102 12.97 3.20 10.85
CA PRO A 102 12.52 1.90 11.34
C PRO A 102 11.23 2.01 12.17
N LEU A 103 10.32 1.03 12.05
CA LEU A 103 9.03 1.07 12.76
C LEU A 103 9.14 1.24 14.28
N ARG A 104 10.22 0.73 14.91
CA ARG A 104 10.45 0.91 16.35
C ARG A 104 10.74 2.37 16.71
N GLU A 105 11.48 3.07 15.85
CA GLU A 105 11.73 4.52 15.99
C GLU A 105 10.45 5.29 15.72
N THR A 106 9.76 4.99 14.63
CA THR A 106 8.47 5.61 14.27
C THR A 106 7.44 5.46 15.39
N ALA A 107 7.32 4.27 15.97
CA ALA A 107 6.42 4.01 17.08
C ALA A 107 6.71 4.91 18.30
N ARG A 108 7.99 5.08 18.65
CA ARG A 108 8.42 6.00 19.72
C ARG A 108 8.09 7.45 19.40
N ARG A 109 8.39 7.92 18.18
CA ARG A 109 8.15 9.33 17.77
C ARG A 109 6.67 9.69 17.69
N VAL A 110 5.85 8.77 17.20
CA VAL A 110 4.40 8.99 17.03
C VAL A 110 3.62 8.72 18.33
N GLY A 111 4.23 8.03 19.31
CA GLY A 111 3.59 7.68 20.57
C GLY A 111 2.62 6.50 20.44
N THR A 112 2.96 5.50 19.62
CA THR A 112 2.14 4.30 19.39
C THR A 112 2.90 3.02 19.72
N SER A 113 2.19 1.89 19.86
CA SER A 113 2.85 0.59 19.95
C SER A 113 3.52 0.19 18.62
N LEU A 114 4.50 -0.71 18.66
CA LEU A 114 5.12 -1.25 17.45
C LEU A 114 4.08 -1.94 16.54
N TYR A 115 3.13 -2.67 17.13
CA TYR A 115 2.04 -3.31 16.40
C TYR A 115 1.16 -2.28 15.68
N THR A 116 0.82 -1.18 16.36
CA THR A 116 0.07 -0.07 15.78
C THR A 116 0.85 0.58 14.63
N ALA A 117 2.14 0.85 14.80
CA ALA A 117 2.96 1.42 13.73
C ALA A 117 3.06 0.49 12.51
N TRP A 118 3.16 -0.83 12.72
CA TRP A 118 3.09 -1.81 11.63
C TRP A 118 1.75 -1.75 10.89
N TYR A 119 0.64 -1.69 11.63
CA TYR A 119 -0.70 -1.55 11.05
C TYR A 119 -0.86 -0.22 10.28
N MET A 120 -0.35 0.88 10.83
CA MET A 120 -0.34 2.19 10.17
C MET A 120 0.39 2.12 8.83
N ARG A 121 1.55 1.45 8.77
CA ARG A 121 2.30 1.25 7.51
C ARG A 121 1.44 0.60 6.44
N MET A 122 0.77 -0.51 6.78
CA MET A 122 -0.08 -1.23 5.83
C MET A 122 -1.20 -0.34 5.29
N ARG A 123 -1.84 0.44 6.17
CA ARG A 123 -2.91 1.36 5.75
C ARG A 123 -2.41 2.51 4.88
N VAL A 124 -1.24 3.08 5.18
CA VAL A 124 -0.64 4.11 4.31
C VAL A 124 -0.31 3.52 2.93
N CYS A 125 0.23 2.29 2.86
CA CYS A 125 0.45 1.62 1.57
C CYS A 125 -0.87 1.39 0.80
N GLU A 126 -1.96 1.02 1.47
CA GLU A 126 -3.28 0.90 0.81
C GLU A 126 -3.81 2.25 0.31
N VAL A 127 -3.63 3.32 1.09
CA VAL A 127 -4.01 4.69 0.68
C VAL A 127 -3.21 5.11 -0.56
N MET A 128 -1.91 4.85 -0.57
CA MET A 128 -1.03 5.09 -1.72
C MET A 128 -1.46 4.27 -2.93
N GLY A 129 -1.74 2.98 -2.74
CA GLY A 129 -2.14 2.06 -3.81
C GLY A 129 -3.43 2.49 -4.52
N ARG A 130 -4.38 3.09 -3.80
CA ARG A 130 -5.62 3.63 -4.40
C ARG A 130 -5.39 4.83 -5.34
N ARG A 131 -4.19 5.44 -5.34
CA ARG A 131 -3.85 6.59 -6.20
C ARG A 131 -3.10 6.21 -7.47
N LEU A 132 -2.75 4.93 -7.64
CA LEU A 132 -1.93 4.45 -8.76
C LEU A 132 -2.72 4.19 -10.06
N LEU A 133 -3.99 4.60 -10.15
CA LEU A 133 -4.85 4.33 -11.31
C LEU A 133 -5.77 5.52 -11.61
N PRO A 134 -6.25 5.66 -12.87
CA PRO A 134 -6.00 4.79 -14.03
C PRO A 134 -4.63 4.98 -14.69
N LEU A 135 -4.10 3.94 -15.35
CA LEU A 135 -2.89 4.01 -16.18
C LEU A 135 -3.26 4.41 -17.60
N ARG A 136 -2.89 5.63 -17.98
CA ARG A 136 -3.06 6.16 -19.33
C ARG A 136 -1.68 6.39 -19.94
N GLY A 137 -1.63 6.33 -21.25
CA GLY A 137 -0.43 6.58 -22.04
C GLY A 137 -0.10 5.42 -22.97
N GLU A 138 0.83 5.68 -23.87
CA GLU A 138 1.31 4.71 -24.87
C GLU A 138 2.69 4.15 -24.51
N SER A 139 3.46 4.85 -23.66
CA SER A 139 4.82 4.47 -23.27
C SER A 139 4.98 4.43 -21.76
N PHE A 140 5.74 3.46 -21.27
CA PHE A 140 5.94 3.30 -19.84
C PHE A 140 7.41 3.01 -19.55
N GLU A 141 8.00 3.80 -18.65
CA GLU A 141 9.26 3.44 -18.03
C GLU A 141 8.97 2.54 -16.85
N VAL A 142 9.55 1.33 -16.86
CA VAL A 142 9.26 0.29 -15.86
C VAL A 142 10.56 -0.19 -15.25
N ASP A 143 10.62 -0.20 -13.92
CA ASP A 143 11.70 -0.78 -13.14
C ASP A 143 11.16 -1.88 -12.20
N GLY A 144 11.99 -2.89 -11.97
CA GLY A 144 11.64 -4.05 -11.15
C GLY A 144 12.61 -4.22 -10.00
N THR A 145 12.10 -4.14 -8.77
CA THR A 145 12.90 -4.50 -7.58
C THR A 145 12.61 -5.95 -7.18
N TYR A 146 13.65 -6.78 -7.21
CA TYR A 146 13.54 -8.20 -6.88
C TYR A 146 13.87 -8.46 -5.40
N PHE A 147 13.04 -9.30 -4.79
CA PHE A 147 13.15 -9.74 -3.41
C PHE A 147 13.22 -11.26 -3.36
N HIS A 148 13.98 -11.78 -2.41
CA HIS A 148 13.85 -13.20 -2.07
C HIS A 148 12.45 -13.46 -1.50
N GLY A 149 11.81 -14.55 -1.93
CA GLY A 149 10.54 -14.97 -1.36
C GLY A 149 10.65 -15.10 0.16
N SER A 150 9.83 -14.34 0.89
CA SER A 150 9.76 -14.44 2.35
C SER A 150 8.88 -15.61 2.71
N LEU A 151 9.49 -16.73 3.12
CA LEU A 151 8.81 -17.92 3.61
C LEU A 151 9.04 -18.00 5.12
N PRO A 152 8.39 -17.13 5.93
CA PRO A 152 8.60 -17.10 7.36
C PRO A 152 8.10 -18.40 8.01
N GLY A 153 8.63 -18.69 9.20
CA GLY A 153 8.30 -19.90 9.95
C GLY A 153 9.38 -20.97 9.85
N ASP A 154 9.33 -21.91 10.80
CA ASP A 154 10.16 -23.10 10.78
C ASP A 154 9.48 -24.17 9.92
N HIS A 155 10.11 -24.49 8.78
CA HIS A 155 9.65 -25.50 7.83
C HIS A 155 10.40 -26.82 7.98
N ALA A 156 11.23 -26.99 9.01
CA ALA A 156 12.00 -28.23 9.21
C ALA A 156 11.11 -29.45 9.46
N ARG A 157 9.86 -29.25 9.88
CA ARG A 157 8.89 -30.30 10.21
C ARG A 157 7.82 -30.51 9.14
N SER A 158 7.82 -29.76 8.04
CA SER A 158 6.80 -29.91 7.00
C SER A 158 7.15 -31.07 6.06
N GLY A 159 6.39 -32.17 6.12
CA GLY A 159 6.58 -33.32 5.24
C GLY A 159 6.15 -33.10 3.78
N TRP A 160 5.41 -32.03 3.50
CA TRP A 160 4.86 -31.72 2.18
C TRP A 160 5.44 -30.44 1.56
N PHE A 161 6.27 -29.71 2.29
CA PHE A 161 6.81 -28.42 1.87
C PHE A 161 8.31 -28.37 2.14
N GLY A 162 9.10 -28.08 1.10
CA GLY A 162 10.52 -27.78 1.20
C GLY A 162 10.79 -26.38 0.68
N LEU A 163 11.69 -25.64 1.34
CA LEU A 163 12.04 -24.27 0.97
C LEU A 163 12.66 -24.17 -0.44
N GLY A 164 13.25 -25.26 -0.97
CA GLY A 164 13.89 -25.30 -2.28
C GLY A 164 15.14 -24.41 -2.39
N ARG A 165 15.64 -23.92 -1.24
CA ARG A 165 16.84 -23.08 -1.08
C ARG A 165 17.31 -23.14 0.37
N GLU A 166 18.57 -22.74 0.60
CA GLU A 166 19.12 -22.58 1.94
C GLU A 166 18.37 -21.51 2.77
N PRO A 167 18.25 -21.69 4.10
CA PRO A 167 17.75 -20.66 5.00
C PRO A 167 18.60 -19.38 4.92
N HIS A 168 17.95 -18.22 4.93
CA HIS A 168 18.63 -16.93 4.99
C HIS A 168 17.79 -15.92 5.78
N ARG A 169 18.40 -14.78 6.14
CA ARG A 169 17.66 -13.67 6.77
C ARG A 169 16.70 -13.06 5.76
N THR A 170 15.44 -12.84 6.15
CA THR A 170 14.42 -12.25 5.27
C THR A 170 14.58 -10.73 5.18
N GLY A 171 14.04 -10.12 4.11
CA GLY A 171 14.01 -8.66 3.94
C GLY A 171 15.17 -8.04 3.17
N HIS A 172 16.09 -8.84 2.61
CA HIS A 172 17.16 -8.35 1.75
C HIS A 172 16.77 -8.40 0.27
N ASP A 173 17.29 -7.46 -0.52
CA ASP A 173 17.08 -7.43 -1.97
C ASP A 173 17.83 -8.62 -2.60
N ALA A 174 17.26 -9.20 -3.65
CA ALA A 174 17.96 -10.20 -4.44
C ALA A 174 18.83 -9.49 -5.49
N GLY A 175 20.07 -9.97 -5.68
CA GLY A 175 21.04 -9.33 -6.58
C GLY A 175 20.61 -9.21 -8.05
N SER A 176 19.66 -10.04 -8.50
CA SER A 176 19.07 -10.00 -9.86
C SER A 176 17.96 -11.05 -10.04
N ALA A 177 17.22 -10.96 -11.16
CA ALA A 177 16.40 -12.04 -11.71
C ALA A 177 17.25 -13.31 -11.95
N GLY A 178 16.67 -14.49 -11.72
CA GLY A 178 17.37 -15.77 -11.82
C GLY A 178 16.73 -16.86 -10.97
N PRO A 179 17.10 -18.13 -11.16
CA PRO A 179 16.38 -19.29 -10.63
C PRO A 179 16.23 -19.27 -9.10
N GLY A 180 15.01 -19.57 -8.63
CA GLY A 180 14.61 -19.59 -7.22
C GLY A 180 13.36 -18.75 -6.95
N LYS A 181 12.54 -19.14 -5.95
CA LYS A 181 11.30 -18.45 -5.58
C LYS A 181 11.58 -17.00 -5.15
N LYS A 182 11.37 -16.05 -6.06
CA LYS A 182 11.55 -14.60 -5.87
C LYS A 182 10.23 -13.88 -6.12
N ALA A 183 10.06 -12.76 -5.43
CA ALA A 183 8.99 -11.81 -5.69
C ALA A 183 9.59 -10.56 -6.33
N CYS A 184 8.91 -9.96 -7.30
CA CYS A 184 9.31 -8.70 -7.90
C CYS A 184 8.24 -7.65 -7.63
N VAL A 185 8.64 -6.46 -7.20
CA VAL A 185 7.75 -5.29 -7.22
C VAL A 185 8.10 -4.49 -8.46
N LEU A 186 7.16 -4.44 -9.39
CA LEU A 186 7.25 -3.65 -10.61
C LEU A 186 6.68 -2.27 -10.33
N CYS A 187 7.49 -1.25 -10.56
CA CYS A 187 7.07 0.14 -10.53
C CYS A 187 7.20 0.71 -11.93
N GLY A 188 6.25 1.50 -12.38
CA GLY A 188 6.40 2.19 -13.64
C GLY A 188 5.68 3.53 -13.66
N VAL A 189 6.09 4.37 -14.60
CA VAL A 189 5.54 5.70 -14.86
C VAL A 189 5.32 5.87 -16.36
N SER A 190 4.17 6.44 -16.74
CA SER A 190 3.88 6.77 -18.14
C SER A 190 4.42 8.16 -18.51
N GLU A 191 4.44 8.48 -19.80
CA GLU A 191 4.76 9.83 -20.28
C GLU A 191 3.80 10.91 -19.74
N LEU A 192 2.59 10.50 -19.31
CA LEU A 192 1.58 11.37 -18.72
C LEU A 192 1.76 11.54 -17.20
N GLY A 193 2.72 10.84 -16.61
CA GLY A 193 2.97 10.83 -15.16
C GLY A 193 2.06 9.88 -14.38
N ASP A 194 1.34 8.98 -15.04
CA ASP A 194 0.55 7.96 -14.35
C ASP A 194 1.47 6.85 -13.84
N CYS A 195 1.40 6.53 -12.54
CA CYS A 195 2.30 5.58 -11.91
C CYS A 195 1.58 4.29 -11.51
N PHE A 196 2.22 3.13 -11.63
CA PHE A 196 1.78 1.88 -11.00
C PHE A 196 2.86 1.25 -10.11
N CYS A 197 2.41 0.35 -9.23
CA CYS A 197 3.24 -0.49 -8.39
C CYS A 197 2.50 -1.83 -8.19
N GLU A 198 3.08 -2.92 -8.69
CA GLU A 198 2.46 -4.25 -8.70
C GLU A 198 3.43 -5.31 -8.19
N LEU A 199 2.91 -6.24 -7.38
CA LEU A 199 3.68 -7.37 -6.88
C LEU A 199 3.50 -8.57 -7.81
N VAL A 200 4.61 -9.06 -8.36
CA VAL A 200 4.67 -10.30 -9.14
C VAL A 200 5.30 -11.39 -8.26
N ASP A 201 4.49 -12.36 -7.86
CA ASP A 201 4.99 -13.56 -7.18
C ASP A 201 5.53 -14.56 -8.21
N GLY A 202 6.60 -15.27 -7.87
CA GLY A 202 7.25 -16.21 -8.78
C GLY A 202 7.88 -15.56 -10.01
N ALA A 203 8.35 -14.32 -9.90
CA ALA A 203 9.10 -13.64 -10.96
C ALA A 203 10.51 -14.24 -11.10
N GLU A 204 10.59 -15.39 -11.75
CA GLU A 204 11.85 -16.12 -11.97
C GLU A 204 12.74 -15.37 -12.98
N ASP A 205 12.13 -14.67 -13.94
CA ASP A 205 12.79 -13.92 -15.01
C ASP A 205 12.04 -12.64 -15.43
N LYS A 206 12.64 -11.89 -16.38
CA LYS A 206 12.02 -10.70 -16.99
C LYS A 206 10.77 -11.04 -17.79
N ALA A 207 10.71 -12.22 -18.42
CA ALA A 207 9.57 -12.60 -19.26
C ALA A 207 8.28 -12.77 -18.43
N SER A 208 8.40 -13.40 -17.26
CA SER A 208 7.31 -13.59 -16.30
C SER A 208 6.77 -12.26 -15.80
N ALA A 209 7.67 -11.29 -15.53
CA ALA A 209 7.28 -9.92 -15.19
C ALA A 209 6.57 -9.20 -16.36
N SER A 210 7.05 -9.38 -17.60
CA SER A 210 6.43 -8.81 -18.80
C SER A 210 5.01 -9.32 -19.06
N VAL A 211 4.69 -10.57 -18.72
CA VAL A 211 3.32 -11.10 -18.85
C VAL A 211 2.35 -10.36 -17.93
N VAL A 212 2.75 -10.08 -16.68
CA VAL A 212 1.93 -9.31 -15.74
C VAL A 212 1.78 -7.85 -16.19
N LEU A 213 2.84 -7.26 -16.73
CA LEU A 213 2.80 -5.92 -17.33
C LEU A 213 1.82 -5.85 -18.51
N GLY A 214 1.88 -6.83 -19.43
CA GLY A 214 1.00 -6.87 -20.60
C GLY A 214 -0.48 -7.04 -20.27
N ALA A 215 -0.82 -7.62 -19.11
CA ALA A 215 -2.21 -7.69 -18.65
C ALA A 215 -2.72 -6.37 -18.02
N ARG A 216 -1.80 -5.43 -17.74
CA ARG A 216 -2.06 -4.24 -16.92
C ARG A 216 -1.96 -2.94 -17.68
N LEU A 217 -1.02 -2.85 -18.61
CA LEU A 217 -0.87 -1.72 -19.52
C LEU A 217 -1.95 -1.79 -20.62
N PRO A 218 -2.47 -0.63 -21.06
CA PRO A 218 -3.47 -0.56 -22.12
C PRO A 218 -2.96 -1.05 -23.49
#